data_AF-A0A525JJ09-F1
#
_entry.id   AF-A0A525JJ09-F1
#
_cell.length_a   1.000
_cell.length_b   1.000
_cell.length_c   1.000
_cell.angle_alpha   90.00
_cell.angle_beta   90.00
_cell.angle_gamma   90.00
#
_symmetry.space_group_name_H-M   'P 1'
#
loop_
_entity.id
_entity.type
_entity.pdbx_description
1 polymer ?
#
loop_
_entity_poly.entity_id
_entity_poly.type
_entity_poly.pdbx_seq_one_letter_code
_entity_poly.pdbx_strand_id
1 'polypeptide(L)'
;MTLQIGAPYHCNTGEWACPVDLSLYEGLSDIRGEDSYQALCLAIRFAQNLLQGFVDDGGKLLVGGEPFPIEAYGFKSPPISPR
;
A
#
# COMPACT_ATOMS: atom_id res chain seq x y z
N MET A 1 -8.42 13.63 1.16
CA MET A 1 -7.37 12.59 1.26
C MET A 1 -7.47 11.72 0.04
N THR A 2 -6.36 11.54 -0.67
CA THR A 2 -6.30 10.74 -1.89
C THR A 2 -5.19 9.73 -1.76
N LEU A 3 -5.50 8.48 -2.10
CA LEU A 3 -4.51 7.42 -2.33
C LEU A 3 -4.50 7.16 -3.84
N GLN A 4 -3.32 7.17 -4.44
CA GLN A 4 -3.11 6.82 -5.84
C GLN A 4 -2.02 5.78 -5.95
N ILE A 5 -2.28 4.75 -6.75
CA ILE A 5 -1.30 3.74 -7.15
C ILE A 5 -1.12 3.88 -8.65
N GLY A 6 0.11 4.16 -9.07
CA GLY A 6 0.45 4.35 -10.48
C GLY A 6 0.63 3.03 -11.22
N ALA A 7 0.81 3.11 -12.53
CA ALA A 7 1.21 1.95 -13.33
C ALA A 7 2.67 1.56 -13.02
N PRO A 8 2.98 0.27 -12.83
CA PRO A 8 4.36 -0.19 -12.70
C PRO A 8 5.17 0.17 -13.95
N TYR A 9 6.44 0.53 -13.76
CA TYR A 9 7.37 0.87 -14.84
C TYR A 9 8.74 0.22 -14.64
N HIS A 10 9.42 -0.05 -15.74
CA HIS A 10 10.75 -0.65 -15.72
C HIS A 10 11.81 0.42 -15.43
N CYS A 11 12.70 0.13 -14.50
CA CYS A 11 13.75 1.03 -14.09
C CYS A 11 15.06 0.77 -14.83
N ASN A 12 15.94 1.77 -14.87
CA ASN A 12 17.26 1.62 -15.51
C ASN A 12 18.16 0.60 -14.79
N THR A 13 17.84 0.24 -13.54
CA THR A 13 18.55 -0.74 -12.72
C THR A 13 18.15 -2.19 -13.01
N GLY A 14 17.17 -2.44 -13.88
CA GLY A 14 16.67 -3.78 -14.22
C GLY A 14 15.48 -4.24 -13.38
N GLU A 15 15.12 -3.50 -12.34
CA GLU A 15 13.96 -3.77 -11.48
C GLU A 15 12.70 -3.07 -12.03
N TRP A 16 11.54 -3.45 -11.50
CA TRP A 16 10.30 -2.70 -11.66
C TRP A 16 10.05 -1.80 -10.46
N ALA A 17 9.38 -0.68 -10.70
CA ALA A 17 8.91 0.21 -9.65
C ALA A 17 7.43 0.54 -9.86
N CYS A 18 6.70 0.76 -8.77
CA CYS A 18 5.31 1.17 -8.79
C CYS A 18 5.13 2.43 -7.94
N PRO A 19 4.69 3.56 -8.53
CA PRO A 19 4.44 4.80 -7.80
C PRO A 19 3.29 4.64 -6.81
N VAL A 20 3.47 5.20 -5.62
CA VAL A 20 2.41 5.33 -4.61
C VAL A 20 2.41 6.76 -4.11
N ASP A 21 1.26 7.41 -4.20
CA ASP A 21 1.04 8.73 -3.60
C ASP A 21 -0.10 8.65 -2.58
N LEU A 22 0.14 9.22 -1.41
CA LEU A 22 -0.85 9.27 -0.34
C LEU A 22 -0.74 10.64 0.32
N SER A 23 -1.76 11.47 0.18
CA SER A 23 -1.75 12.87 0.62
C SER A 23 -1.44 13.11 2.11
N LEU A 24 -1.41 12.05 2.94
CA LEU A 24 -1.01 12.10 4.35
C LEU A 24 0.52 12.03 4.56
N TYR A 25 1.27 11.57 3.56
CA TYR A 25 2.70 11.33 3.64
C TYR A 25 3.39 11.96 2.42
N GLU A 26 4.34 12.86 2.66
CA GLU A 26 5.12 13.47 1.59
C GLU A 26 6.32 12.59 1.22
N GLY A 27 6.70 12.60 -0.06
CA GLY A 27 7.95 12.02 -0.53
C GLY A 27 8.03 10.50 -0.46
N LEU A 28 6.89 9.80 -0.59
CA LEU A 28 6.88 8.34 -0.69
C LEU A 28 7.72 7.90 -1.90
N SER A 29 8.64 6.97 -1.66
CA SER A 29 9.45 6.38 -2.72
C SER A 29 8.65 5.34 -3.49
N ASP A 30 8.91 5.24 -4.79
CA ASP A 30 8.30 4.19 -5.62
C ASP A 30 8.72 2.80 -5.12
N ILE A 31 7.75 1.89 -5.06
CA ILE A 31 7.93 0.56 -4.48
C ILE A 31 8.54 -0.38 -5.52
N ARG A 32 9.65 -1.03 -5.15
CA ARG A 32 10.45 -1.89 -6.03
C ARG A 32 9.96 -3.33 -6.01
N GLY A 33 10.09 -4.01 -7.15
CA GLY A 33 9.87 -5.44 -7.32
C GLY A 33 10.71 -6.02 -8.46
N GLU A 34 10.88 -7.34 -8.44
CA GLU A 34 11.55 -8.12 -9.49
C GLU A 34 10.79 -8.06 -10.82
N ASP A 35 9.45 -8.02 -10.77
CA ASP A 35 8.59 -7.84 -11.92
C ASP A 35 7.47 -6.82 -11.66
N SER A 36 6.73 -6.48 -12.73
CA SER A 36 5.65 -5.49 -12.69
C SER A 36 4.50 -5.88 -11.76
N TYR A 37 4.19 -7.17 -11.66
CA TYR A 37 3.12 -7.69 -10.82
C TYR A 37 3.52 -7.65 -9.35
N GLN A 38 4.74 -8.09 -9.02
CA GLN A 38 5.28 -8.03 -7.68
C GLN A 38 5.39 -6.58 -7.19
N ALA A 39 5.91 -5.67 -8.01
CA ALA A 39 6.00 -4.24 -7.67
C ALA A 39 4.61 -3.65 -7.34
N LEU A 40 3.58 -4.01 -8.12
CA LEU A 40 2.20 -3.58 -7.86
C LEU A 40 1.64 -4.18 -6.55
N CYS A 41 1.82 -5.48 -6.33
CA CYS A 41 1.35 -6.13 -5.10
C CYS A 41 2.00 -5.52 -3.85
N LEU A 42 3.31 -5.25 -3.91
CA LEU A 42 4.04 -4.59 -2.83
C LEU A 42 3.56 -3.15 -2.61
N ALA A 43 3.30 -2.40 -3.69
CA ALA A 43 2.72 -1.06 -3.60
C ALA A 43 1.34 -1.05 -2.93
N ILE A 44 0.45 -1.98 -3.30
CA ILE A 44 -0.86 -2.13 -2.67
C ILE A 44 -0.70 -2.48 -1.18
N ARG A 45 0.17 -3.44 -0.85
CA ARG A 45 0.42 -3.82 0.55
C ARG A 45 0.99 -2.67 1.36
N PHE A 46 1.91 -1.90 0.79
CA PHE A 46 2.48 -0.72 1.43
C PHE A 46 1.41 0.33 1.73
N ALA A 47 0.57 0.66 0.75
CA ALA A 47 -0.55 1.58 0.94
C ALA A 47 -1.53 1.09 2.03
N GLN A 48 -1.87 -0.20 2.05
CA GLN A 48 -2.70 -0.79 3.10
C GLN A 48 -2.09 -0.63 4.49
N ASN A 49 -0.78 -0.86 4.63
CA ASN A 49 -0.08 -0.71 5.91
C ASN A 49 -0.10 0.75 6.39
N LEU A 50 0.10 1.72 5.50
CA LEU A 50 0.02 3.14 5.85
C LEU A 50 -1.41 3.53 6.30
N LEU A 51 -2.43 3.07 5.58
CA LEU A 51 -3.82 3.32 5.93
C LEU A 51 -4.20 2.66 7.27
N GLN A 52 -3.72 1.44 7.53
CA GLN A 52 -3.93 0.77 8.81
C GLN A 52 -3.26 1.55 9.94
N GLY A 53 -2.00 1.97 9.77
CA GLY A 53 -1.30 2.79 10.75
C GLY A 53 -2.05 4.09 11.07
N PHE A 54 -2.59 4.77 10.05
CA PHE A 54 -3.45 5.94 10.26
C PHE A 54 -4.69 5.63 11.10
N VAL A 55 -5.34 4.48 10.90
CA VAL A 55 -6.49 4.06 11.73
C VAL A 55 -6.05 3.73 13.16
N ASP A 56 -4.92 3.03 13.31
CA ASP A 56 -4.37 2.66 14.61
C ASP A 56 -4.00 3.90 15.45
N ASP A 57 -3.58 4.98 14.79
CA ASP A 57 -3.33 6.30 15.40
C ASP A 57 -4.62 7.11 15.71
N GLY A 58 -5.80 6.50 15.52
CA GLY A 58 -7.11 7.10 15.81
C GLY A 58 -7.78 7.78 14.62
N GLY A 59 -7.19 7.67 13.42
CA GLY A 59 -7.78 8.12 12.16
C GLY A 59 -9.03 7.33 11.76
N LYS A 60 -9.79 7.87 10.80
CA LYS A 60 -11.00 7.24 10.28
C LYS A 60 -10.97 7.21 8.76
N LEU A 61 -11.20 6.04 8.17
CA LEU A 61 -11.35 5.87 6.73
C LEU A 61 -12.85 5.85 6.41
N LEU A 62 -13.25 6.67 5.44
CA LEU A 62 -14.65 6.81 5.02
C LEU A 62 -14.76 6.68 3.49
N VAL A 63 -15.79 5.97 3.02
CA VAL A 63 -16.17 5.90 1.60
C VAL A 63 -17.65 6.24 1.48
N GLY A 64 -17.97 7.30 0.73
CA GLY A 64 -19.35 7.79 0.64
C GLY A 64 -19.94 8.29 1.96
N GLY A 65 -19.10 8.59 2.96
CA GLY A 65 -19.51 8.99 4.32
C GLY A 65 -19.58 7.84 5.32
N GLU A 66 -19.51 6.59 4.86
CA GLU A 66 -19.59 5.41 5.72
C GLU A 66 -18.20 4.88 6.11
N PRO A 67 -18.03 4.29 7.30
CA PRO A 67 -16.78 3.65 7.71
C PRO A 67 -16.29 2.61 6.70
N PHE A 68 -15.02 2.72 6.31
CA PHE A 68 -14.38 1.78 5.40
C PHE A 68 -13.49 0.80 6.18
N PRO A 69 -13.81 -0.51 6.20
CA PRO A 69 -13.04 -1.52 6.94
C PRO A 69 -11.82 -1.98 6.13
N ILE A 70 -10.69 -1.29 6.29
CA ILE A 70 -9.45 -1.57 5.55
C ILE A 70 -8.92 -2.98 5.83
N GLU A 71 -9.14 -3.50 7.03
CA GLU A 71 -8.75 -4.83 7.48
C GLU A 71 -9.40 -5.96 6.69
N ALA A 72 -10.59 -5.72 6.10
CA ALA A 72 -11.29 -6.70 5.27
C ALA A 72 -10.59 -6.94 3.92
N TYR A 73 -9.75 -6.01 3.49
CA TYR A 73 -9.05 -6.03 2.20
C TYR A 73 -7.55 -6.27 2.32
N GLY A 74 -7.02 -6.32 3.55
CA GLY A 74 -5.61 -6.59 3.81
C GLY A 74 -5.20 -8.02 3.46
N PHE A 75 -3.98 -8.20 2.97
CA PHE A 75 -3.37 -9.54 2.95
C PHE A 75 -3.29 -10.07 4.39
N LYS A 76 -3.97 -11.19 4.65
CA LYS A 76 -3.86 -11.89 5.94
C LYS A 76 -2.43 -12.40 6.05
N SER A 77 -1.72 -11.98 7.10
CA SER A 77 -0.46 -12.62 7.44
C SER A 77 -0.74 -14.10 7.70
N PRO A 78 0.05 -15.02 7.13
CA PRO A 78 -0.07 -16.43 7.51
C PRO A 78 0.12 -16.54 9.03
N PRO A 79 -0.62 -17.44 9.71
CA PRO A 79 -0.46 -17.64 11.13
C PRO A 79 1.01 -17.94 11.43
N ILE A 80 1.57 -17.18 12.38
CA ILE A 80 2.94 -17.38 12.84
C ILE A 80 2.98 -18.75 13.50
N SER A 81 3.62 -19.74 12.89
CA SER A 81 3.87 -21.00 13.59
C SER A 81 4.83 -20.70 14.75
N PRO A 82 4.48 -21.02 16.00
CA PRO A 82 5.46 -20.99 17.07
C PRO A 82 6.59 -21.95 16.68
N ARG A 83 7.83 -21.46 16.75
CA ARG A 83 9.04 -22.28 16.63
C ARG A 83 9.27 -23.07 17.90
#